data_AF-A0BXY7-F1
#
_entry.id   AF-A0BXY7-F1
#
_cell.length_a   1.000
_cell.length_b   1.000
_cell.length_c   1.000
_cell.angle_alpha   90.00
_cell.angle_beta   90.00
_cell.angle_gamma   90.00
#
_symmetry.space_group_name_H-M   'P 1'
#
loop_
_entity.id
_entity.type
_entity.pdbx_description
1 polymer ?
#
loop_
_entity_poly.entity_id
_entity_poly.type
_entity_poly.pdbx_seq_one_letter_code
_entity_poly.pdbx_strand_id
1 'polypeptide(L)'
;MKFSRLIGRILVAFIFVNAGLSQLNNTDPFVQFVNVRYPLFFDYVQKLTGHSLDCAEFLKPTNFIKHTPCLIQTIGVAQILLGVGVGIGIQGAGCLLALLSIIITAFVHNPIIYSNFVNAQAEYLNIIFNVGIIGALFLVGKSRKNKGSCGVGSCVAKPKVAQAEVKKEEVKKEVKKEENKKKVSILNISINIIYGLMKKYKNLKNGNQTSLSIQQGVDAYKKTRVQRNVGRKVTSTNLYLKLLIKLYKFLARRTDSQFNATVLRRLQSTRTARYPISVSRLVKQINTAKDKTRTLVVVGTVTDDARLLTVPKLNVCALRFTETARKRILAAGGKTLTFDQLAQQNPTGTGTILLRGPKVREALKHFGRAAGLPGSHAKPYVSHTARRGKGAR
;
A
#
# COMPACT_ATOMS: atom_id res chain seq x y z
N MET A 1 -8.07 7.86 -13.91
CA MET A 1 -7.12 7.02 -13.12
C MET A 1 -7.27 5.50 -13.29
N LYS A 2 -8.44 4.95 -13.68
CA LYS A 2 -8.59 3.49 -13.89
C LYS A 2 -7.99 3.02 -15.22
N PHE A 3 -8.17 3.80 -16.29
CA PHE A 3 -7.69 3.48 -17.65
C PHE A 3 -6.16 3.41 -17.77
N SER A 4 -5.43 4.37 -17.19
CA SER A 4 -3.95 4.35 -17.20
C SER A 4 -3.34 3.16 -16.46
N ARG A 5 -4.00 2.66 -15.41
CA ARG A 5 -3.57 1.45 -14.68
C ARG A 5 -3.86 0.16 -15.45
N LEU A 6 -4.94 0.14 -16.23
CA LEU A 6 -5.27 -0.98 -17.11
C LEU A 6 -4.22 -1.08 -18.24
N ILE A 7 -3.87 0.04 -18.87
CA ILE A 7 -2.82 0.10 -19.88
C ILE A 7 -1.49 -0.38 -19.30
N GLY A 8 -1.11 0.09 -18.10
CA GLY A 8 0.12 -0.35 -17.44
C GLY A 8 0.16 -1.86 -17.17
N ARG A 9 -0.97 -2.47 -16.79
CA ARG A 9 -1.08 -3.93 -16.59
C ARG A 9 -0.89 -4.71 -17.87
N ILE A 10 -1.53 -4.27 -18.95
CA ILE A 10 -1.47 -4.92 -20.26
C ILE A 10 -0.05 -4.84 -20.82
N LEU A 11 0.60 -3.67 -20.71
CA LEU A 11 1.98 -3.48 -21.18
C LEU A 11 2.96 -4.38 -20.41
N VAL A 12 2.87 -4.40 -19.08
CA VAL A 12 3.72 -5.28 -18.25
C VAL A 12 3.45 -6.75 -18.56
N ALA A 13 2.19 -7.16 -18.71
CA ALA A 13 1.85 -8.53 -19.09
C ALA A 13 2.47 -8.91 -20.44
N PHE A 14 2.42 -8.03 -21.43
CA PHE A 14 2.98 -8.27 -22.76
C PHE A 14 4.51 -8.48 -22.72
N ILE A 15 5.24 -7.68 -21.94
CA ILE A 15 6.69 -7.84 -21.78
C ILE A 15 7.04 -9.23 -21.24
N PHE A 16 6.39 -9.66 -20.15
CA PHE A 16 6.71 -10.93 -19.49
C PHE A 16 6.21 -12.15 -20.26
N VAL A 17 5.07 -12.05 -20.95
CA VAL A 17 4.60 -13.14 -21.83
C VAL A 17 5.55 -13.32 -23.00
N ASN A 18 6.03 -12.25 -23.62
CA ASN A 18 7.00 -12.36 -24.71
C ASN A 18 8.37 -12.88 -24.23
N ALA A 19 8.82 -12.45 -23.04
CA ALA A 19 10.05 -12.95 -22.45
C ALA A 19 9.96 -14.47 -22.19
N GLY A 20 8.87 -14.94 -21.59
CA GLY A 20 8.66 -16.36 -21.35
C GLY A 20 8.49 -17.18 -22.63
N LEU A 21 7.80 -16.65 -23.64
CA LEU A 21 7.69 -17.29 -24.96
C LEU A 21 9.07 -17.40 -25.65
N SER A 22 9.91 -16.37 -25.53
CA SER A 22 11.28 -16.42 -26.04
C SER A 22 12.11 -17.52 -25.36
N GLN A 23 11.93 -17.73 -24.06
CA GLN A 23 12.61 -18.79 -23.31
C GLN A 23 12.11 -20.19 -23.68
N LEU A 24 10.85 -20.34 -24.10
CA LEU A 24 10.29 -21.61 -24.53
C LEU A 24 10.65 -21.96 -25.99
N ASN A 25 10.64 -20.97 -26.88
CA ASN A 25 10.88 -21.19 -28.30
C ASN A 25 12.37 -21.38 -28.63
N ASN A 26 13.25 -20.64 -27.95
CA ASN A 26 14.69 -20.65 -28.19
C ASN A 26 15.44 -20.73 -26.84
N THR A 27 15.59 -21.93 -26.29
CA THR A 27 16.22 -22.17 -24.98
C THR A 27 17.74 -22.00 -24.99
N ASP A 28 18.41 -22.33 -26.10
CA ASP A 28 19.87 -22.51 -26.14
C ASP A 28 20.68 -21.27 -25.75
N PRO A 29 20.32 -20.03 -26.16
CA PRO A 29 21.04 -18.84 -25.75
C PRO A 29 20.99 -18.63 -24.23
N PHE A 30 19.84 -18.90 -23.60
CA PHE A 30 19.67 -18.72 -22.15
C PHE A 30 20.41 -19.80 -21.36
N VAL A 31 20.42 -21.03 -21.87
CA VAL A 31 21.18 -22.14 -21.28
C VAL A 31 22.67 -21.85 -21.30
N GLN A 32 23.22 -21.44 -22.45
CA GLN A 32 24.62 -21.04 -22.57
C GLN A 32 24.94 -19.87 -21.60
N PHE A 33 24.06 -18.88 -21.53
CA PHE A 33 24.23 -17.71 -20.67
C PHE A 33 24.28 -18.04 -19.17
N VAL A 34 23.48 -19.00 -18.72
CA VAL A 34 23.47 -19.46 -17.32
C VAL A 34 24.64 -20.41 -17.03
N ASN A 35 24.97 -21.30 -17.95
CA ASN A 35 26.05 -22.27 -17.77
C ASN A 35 27.43 -21.61 -17.62
N VAL A 36 27.66 -20.46 -18.27
CA VAL A 36 28.89 -19.67 -18.09
C VAL A 36 28.96 -19.00 -16.72
N ARG A 37 27.81 -18.60 -16.15
CA ARG A 37 27.74 -17.80 -14.92
C ARG A 37 27.62 -18.61 -13.64
N TYR A 38 26.93 -19.74 -13.68
CA TYR A 38 26.67 -20.55 -12.49
C TYR A 38 27.95 -21.02 -11.75
N PRO A 39 29.03 -21.48 -12.44
CA PRO A 39 30.26 -21.87 -11.77
C PRO A 39 30.91 -20.71 -11.00
N LEU A 40 30.90 -19.50 -11.57
CA LEU A 40 31.43 -18.29 -10.93
C LEU A 40 30.61 -17.90 -9.70
N PHE A 41 29.28 -18.03 -9.80
CA PHE A 41 28.38 -17.81 -8.68
C PHE A 41 28.62 -18.84 -7.56
N PHE A 42 28.81 -20.12 -7.90
CA PHE A 42 29.06 -21.18 -6.93
C PHE A 42 30.35 -20.93 -6.14
N ASP A 43 31.45 -20.61 -6.83
CA ASP A 43 32.74 -20.25 -6.20
C ASP A 43 32.61 -19.01 -5.30
N TYR A 44 31.87 -17.98 -5.75
CA TYR A 44 31.60 -16.80 -4.95
C TYR A 44 30.85 -17.12 -3.65
N VAL A 45 29.80 -17.95 -3.70
CA VAL A 45 29.03 -18.34 -2.51
C VAL A 45 29.88 -19.19 -1.56
N GLN A 46 30.73 -20.08 -2.08
CA GLN A 46 31.64 -20.89 -1.27
C GLN A 46 32.66 -20.02 -0.53
N LYS A 47 33.23 -19.00 -1.21
CA LYS A 47 34.12 -18.00 -0.59
C LYS A 47 33.41 -17.16 0.47
N LEU A 48 32.15 -16.79 0.25
CA LEU A 48 31.37 -15.97 1.18
C LEU A 48 30.99 -16.73 2.45
N THR A 49 30.64 -18.01 2.32
CA THR A 49 30.13 -18.82 3.43
C THR A 49 31.21 -19.51 4.24
N GLY A 50 32.43 -19.66 3.70
CA GLY A 50 33.56 -20.31 4.38
C GLY A 50 33.35 -21.82 4.65
N HIS A 51 32.25 -22.40 4.16
CA HIS A 51 31.91 -23.81 4.26
C HIS A 51 31.91 -24.43 2.87
N SER A 52 32.39 -25.68 2.75
CA SER A 52 32.27 -26.39 1.48
C SER A 52 30.81 -26.82 1.27
N LEU A 53 30.23 -26.42 0.14
CA LEU A 53 28.83 -26.70 -0.23
C LEU A 53 28.64 -28.13 -0.76
N ASP A 54 29.56 -29.05 -0.41
CA ASP A 54 29.66 -30.40 -0.98
C ASP A 54 28.49 -31.32 -0.60
N CYS A 55 27.74 -30.95 0.44
CA CYS A 55 26.58 -31.67 0.95
C CYS A 55 25.33 -31.56 0.07
N ALA A 56 25.30 -30.66 -0.92
CA ALA A 56 24.19 -30.51 -1.85
C ALA A 56 24.59 -30.94 -3.27
N GLU A 57 24.44 -32.24 -3.57
CA GLU A 57 24.84 -32.83 -4.85
C GLU A 57 24.19 -32.17 -6.08
N PHE A 58 22.96 -31.67 -5.93
CA PHE A 58 22.23 -30.96 -6.99
C PHE A 58 22.85 -29.60 -7.34
N LEU A 59 23.50 -28.92 -6.38
CA LEU A 59 24.07 -27.59 -6.56
C LEU A 59 25.50 -27.62 -7.16
N LYS A 60 26.09 -28.81 -7.33
CA LYS A 60 27.38 -28.92 -7.99
C LYS A 60 27.26 -28.44 -9.45
N PRO A 61 28.22 -27.63 -9.96
CA PRO A 61 28.14 -27.07 -11.31
C PRO A 61 27.90 -28.12 -12.40
N THR A 62 28.49 -29.31 -12.27
CA THR A 62 28.35 -30.42 -13.20
C THR A 62 26.92 -30.97 -13.28
N ASN A 63 26.21 -31.02 -12.15
CA ASN A 63 24.83 -31.50 -12.08
C ASN A 63 23.83 -30.39 -12.43
N PHE A 64 24.10 -29.16 -12.00
CA PHE A 64 23.27 -28.01 -12.34
C PHE A 64 23.17 -27.78 -13.85
N ILE A 65 24.32 -27.83 -14.56
CA ILE A 65 24.41 -27.62 -16.01
C ILE A 65 23.52 -28.61 -16.79
N LYS A 66 23.42 -29.87 -16.33
CA LYS A 66 22.55 -30.89 -16.96
C LYS A 66 21.07 -30.54 -16.87
N HIS A 67 20.66 -29.85 -15.79
CA HIS A 67 19.27 -29.48 -15.54
C HIS A 67 18.91 -28.05 -15.97
N THR A 68 19.88 -27.25 -16.42
CA THR A 68 19.67 -25.87 -16.89
C THR A 68 18.55 -25.74 -17.93
N PRO A 69 18.44 -26.58 -18.97
CA PRO A 69 17.36 -26.44 -19.97
C PRO A 69 15.96 -26.55 -19.36
N CYS A 70 15.76 -27.50 -18.45
CA CYS A 70 14.49 -27.68 -17.73
C CYS A 70 14.19 -26.47 -16.82
N LEU A 71 15.20 -25.93 -16.14
CA LEU A 71 15.05 -24.74 -15.29
C LEU A 71 14.64 -23.51 -16.12
N ILE A 72 15.24 -23.29 -17.30
CA ILE A 72 14.86 -22.16 -18.17
C ILE A 72 13.42 -22.30 -18.66
N GLN A 73 13.00 -23.50 -19.06
CA GLN A 73 11.62 -23.74 -19.50
C GLN A 73 10.60 -23.51 -18.38
N THR A 74 10.88 -24.00 -17.16
CA THR A 74 9.99 -23.79 -16.00
C THR A 74 9.90 -22.32 -15.59
N ILE A 75 11.00 -21.57 -15.68
CA ILE A 75 10.99 -20.11 -15.48
C ILE A 75 10.15 -19.43 -16.58
N GLY A 76 10.28 -19.84 -17.84
CA GLY A 76 9.50 -19.30 -18.96
C GLY A 76 8.00 -19.51 -18.79
N VAL A 77 7.57 -20.73 -18.40
CA VAL A 77 6.16 -21.01 -18.07
C VAL A 77 5.68 -20.16 -16.90
N ALA A 78 6.48 -20.02 -15.84
CA ALA A 78 6.13 -19.20 -14.69
C ALA A 78 5.97 -17.71 -15.06
N GLN A 79 6.83 -17.17 -15.93
CA GLN A 79 6.73 -15.80 -16.43
C GLN A 79 5.44 -15.57 -17.25
N ILE A 80 5.06 -16.53 -18.09
CA ILE A 80 3.81 -16.46 -18.87
C ILE A 80 2.59 -16.48 -17.93
N LEU A 81 2.52 -17.45 -17.02
CA LEU A 81 1.37 -17.60 -16.10
C LEU A 81 1.20 -16.37 -15.21
N LEU A 82 2.29 -15.88 -14.62
CA LEU A 82 2.27 -14.69 -13.78
C LEU A 82 2.00 -13.41 -14.60
N GLY A 83 2.54 -13.31 -15.81
CA GLY A 83 2.30 -12.19 -16.73
C GLY A 83 0.82 -12.08 -17.13
N VAL A 84 0.20 -13.19 -17.53
CA VAL A 84 -1.24 -13.28 -17.80
C VAL A 84 -2.05 -12.94 -16.53
N GLY A 85 -1.64 -13.45 -15.38
CA GLY A 85 -2.25 -13.13 -14.09
C GLY A 85 -2.22 -11.63 -13.75
N VAL A 86 -1.13 -10.93 -14.06
CA VAL A 86 -1.02 -9.46 -13.91
C VAL A 86 -1.97 -8.74 -14.87
N GLY A 87 -2.09 -9.22 -16.12
CA GLY A 87 -3.01 -8.67 -17.12
C GLY A 87 -4.48 -8.77 -16.70
N ILE A 88 -4.90 -9.95 -16.21
CA ILE A 88 -6.26 -10.21 -15.69
C ILE A 88 -6.50 -9.47 -14.35
N GLY A 89 -5.43 -9.15 -13.61
CA GLY A 89 -5.50 -8.41 -12.36
C GLY A 89 -5.66 -9.29 -11.12
N ILE A 90 -5.13 -10.52 -11.16
CA ILE A 90 -5.07 -11.45 -10.03
C ILE A 90 -4.27 -10.79 -8.88
N GLN A 91 -4.81 -10.89 -7.66
CA GLN A 91 -4.15 -10.33 -6.48
C GLN A 91 -2.87 -11.10 -6.18
N GLY A 92 -1.76 -10.40 -5.98
CA GLY A 92 -0.46 -11.00 -5.63
C GLY A 92 0.40 -11.44 -6.83
N ALA A 93 -0.18 -11.63 -8.02
CA ALA A 93 0.58 -12.05 -9.22
C ALA A 93 1.75 -11.11 -9.54
N GLY A 94 1.54 -9.78 -9.45
CA GLY A 94 2.60 -8.79 -9.67
C GLY A 94 3.69 -8.80 -8.61
N CYS A 95 3.38 -9.18 -7.37
CA CYS A 95 4.38 -9.32 -6.31
C CYS A 95 5.22 -10.59 -6.50
N LEU A 96 4.60 -11.71 -6.87
CA LEU A 96 5.31 -12.95 -7.19
C LEU A 96 6.21 -12.78 -8.41
N LEU A 97 5.72 -12.11 -9.45
CA LEU A 97 6.51 -11.80 -10.64
C LEU A 97 7.69 -10.89 -10.31
N ALA A 98 7.50 -9.91 -9.42
CA ALA A 98 8.59 -9.04 -8.96
C ALA A 98 9.64 -9.82 -8.17
N LEU A 99 9.25 -10.77 -7.30
CA LEU A 99 10.19 -11.62 -6.58
C LEU A 99 10.99 -12.51 -7.55
N LEU A 100 10.31 -13.12 -8.52
CA LEU A 100 10.97 -13.91 -9.56
C LEU A 100 11.99 -13.06 -10.34
N SER A 101 11.63 -11.85 -10.75
CA SER A 101 12.54 -10.93 -11.42
C SER A 101 13.73 -10.53 -10.54
N ILE A 102 13.52 -10.26 -9.25
CA ILE A 102 14.60 -9.94 -8.30
C ILE A 102 15.60 -11.10 -8.21
N ILE A 103 15.11 -12.33 -8.07
CA ILE A 103 15.97 -13.53 -7.97
C ILE A 103 16.79 -13.70 -9.25
N ILE A 104 16.14 -13.58 -10.43
CA ILE A 104 16.84 -13.70 -11.72
C ILE A 104 17.87 -12.58 -11.88
N THR A 105 17.54 -11.33 -11.58
CA THR A 105 18.49 -10.21 -11.70
C THR A 105 19.68 -10.36 -10.74
N ALA A 106 19.43 -10.78 -9.50
CA ALA A 106 20.48 -10.95 -8.49
C ALA A 106 21.42 -12.13 -8.80
N PHE A 107 20.92 -13.16 -9.49
CA PHE A 107 21.70 -14.31 -9.90
C PHE A 107 22.43 -14.07 -11.23
N VAL A 108 21.73 -13.54 -12.24
CA VAL A 108 22.21 -13.47 -13.63
C VAL A 108 22.97 -12.17 -13.92
N HIS A 109 22.51 -11.04 -13.38
CA HIS A 109 23.04 -9.71 -13.69
C HIS A 109 23.77 -9.09 -12.50
N ASN A 110 24.47 -9.90 -11.70
CA ASN A 110 25.19 -9.42 -10.53
C ASN A 110 26.54 -8.80 -10.92
N PRO A 111 26.72 -7.47 -10.83
CA PRO A 111 27.93 -6.83 -11.30
C PRO A 111 29.11 -7.14 -10.37
N ILE A 112 28.86 -7.47 -9.10
CA ILE A 112 29.91 -7.79 -8.12
C ILE A 112 30.58 -9.13 -8.48
N ILE A 113 29.82 -10.08 -9.02
CA ILE A 113 30.30 -11.42 -9.34
C ILE A 113 30.92 -11.44 -10.74
N TYR A 114 30.32 -10.73 -11.70
CA TYR A 114 30.66 -10.86 -13.12
C TYR A 114 31.48 -9.70 -13.70
N SER A 115 31.77 -8.62 -12.94
CA SER A 115 32.49 -7.43 -13.46
C SER A 115 33.84 -7.73 -14.10
N ASN A 116 34.50 -8.81 -13.67
CA ASN A 116 35.85 -9.17 -14.14
C ASN A 116 35.83 -10.05 -15.41
N PHE A 117 34.67 -10.61 -15.76
CA PHE A 117 34.53 -11.60 -16.84
C PHE A 117 33.63 -11.11 -17.98
N VAL A 118 32.81 -10.09 -17.74
CA VAL A 118 31.80 -9.57 -18.68
C VAL A 118 31.84 -8.05 -18.69
N ASN A 119 31.40 -7.44 -19.78
CA ASN A 119 31.26 -5.98 -19.93
C ASN A 119 30.44 -5.36 -18.79
N ALA A 120 31.13 -4.78 -17.81
CA ALA A 120 30.50 -4.23 -16.60
C ALA A 120 29.43 -3.17 -16.93
N GLN A 121 29.68 -2.30 -17.93
CA GLN A 121 28.72 -1.27 -18.34
C GLN A 121 27.39 -1.85 -18.83
N ALA A 122 27.41 -2.97 -19.56
CA ALA A 122 26.19 -3.63 -20.04
C ALA A 122 25.39 -4.24 -18.87
N GLU A 123 26.06 -4.84 -17.90
CA GLU A 123 25.41 -5.41 -16.72
C GLU A 123 24.76 -4.33 -15.83
N TYR A 124 25.42 -3.19 -15.63
CA TYR A 124 24.83 -2.06 -14.91
C TYR A 124 23.55 -1.53 -15.58
N LEU A 125 23.53 -1.43 -16.91
CA LEU A 125 22.33 -1.02 -17.64
C LEU A 125 21.19 -2.04 -17.48
N ASN A 126 21.48 -3.34 -17.58
CA ASN A 126 20.49 -4.40 -17.40
C ASN A 126 19.87 -4.37 -16.00
N ILE A 127 20.66 -4.11 -14.95
CA ILE A 127 20.15 -3.96 -13.58
C ILE A 127 19.22 -2.76 -13.47
N ILE A 128 19.59 -1.60 -14.04
CA ILE A 128 18.76 -0.39 -13.99
C ILE A 128 17.41 -0.65 -14.66
N PHE A 129 17.39 -1.30 -15.83
CA PHE A 129 16.15 -1.69 -16.51
C PHE A 129 15.31 -2.64 -15.64
N ASN A 130 15.92 -3.68 -15.07
CA ASN A 130 15.23 -4.66 -14.23
C ASN A 130 14.64 -4.03 -12.95
N VAL A 131 15.38 -3.14 -12.28
CA VAL A 131 14.89 -2.39 -11.11
C VAL A 131 13.70 -1.50 -11.49
N GLY A 132 13.73 -0.87 -12.67
CA GLY A 132 12.60 -0.12 -13.21
C GLY A 132 11.35 -0.98 -13.41
N ILE A 133 11.51 -2.19 -13.98
CA ILE A 133 10.41 -3.15 -14.19
C ILE A 133 9.85 -3.64 -12.85
N ILE A 134 10.71 -3.97 -11.87
CA ILE A 134 10.32 -4.38 -10.51
C ILE A 134 9.51 -3.26 -9.83
N GLY A 135 9.94 -2.01 -9.96
CA GLY A 135 9.20 -0.84 -9.47
C GLY A 135 7.81 -0.71 -10.10
N ALA A 136 7.70 -0.92 -11.41
CA ALA A 136 6.44 -0.91 -12.14
C ALA A 136 5.49 -2.04 -11.65
N LEU A 137 6.01 -3.25 -11.43
CA LEU A 137 5.25 -4.39 -10.90
C LEU A 137 4.66 -4.09 -9.51
N PHE A 138 5.42 -3.44 -8.63
CA PHE A 138 4.94 -3.07 -7.29
C PHE A 138 3.86 -1.99 -7.31
N LEU A 139 3.94 -1.05 -8.27
CA LEU A 139 2.91 -0.03 -8.48
C LEU A 139 1.61 -0.62 -9.06
N VAL A 140 1.74 -1.59 -9.97
CA VAL A 140 0.63 -2.31 -10.59
C VAL A 140 -0.04 -3.29 -9.60
N GLY A 141 0.76 -3.91 -8.74
CA GLY A 141 0.35 -4.89 -7.72
C GLY A 141 -0.33 -4.30 -6.48
N LYS A 142 -0.21 -2.99 -6.23
CA LYS A 142 -0.95 -2.29 -5.17
C LYS A 142 -2.45 -2.16 -5.51
N SER A 143 -3.18 -3.25 -5.35
CA SER A 143 -4.64 -3.23 -5.22
C SER A 143 -5.00 -2.60 -3.88
N ARG A 144 -5.91 -1.62 -3.85
CA ARG A 144 -6.47 -1.12 -2.59
C ARG A 144 -7.09 -2.32 -1.87
N LYS A 145 -6.68 -2.58 -0.62
CA LYS A 145 -7.47 -3.40 0.31
C LYS A 145 -8.87 -2.78 0.39
N ASN A 146 -9.82 -3.33 -0.35
CA ASN A 146 -11.22 -3.11 -0.09
C ASN A 146 -11.52 -3.76 1.26
N LYS A 147 -11.75 -2.94 2.27
CA LYS A 147 -12.42 -3.39 3.48
C LYS A 147 -13.87 -3.71 3.11
N GLY A 148 -14.21 -4.99 3.15
CA GLY A 148 -15.55 -5.52 3.44
C GLY A 148 -16.56 -5.49 2.31
N SER A 149 -16.87 -6.68 1.77
CA SER A 149 -18.19 -7.29 1.95
C SER A 149 -18.09 -8.79 1.68
N CYS A 150 -18.37 -9.60 2.70
CA CYS A 150 -18.78 -10.99 2.51
C CYS A 150 -20.19 -10.98 1.90
N GLY A 151 -20.41 -11.79 0.89
CA GLY A 151 -21.71 -12.10 0.32
C GLY A 151 -21.63 -13.50 -0.27
N VAL A 152 -22.39 -14.41 0.33
CA VAL A 152 -22.45 -15.86 0.09
C VAL A 152 -23.22 -16.16 -1.21
N GLY A 153 -22.76 -17.21 -1.91
CA GLY A 153 -23.48 -18.19 -2.74
C GLY A 153 -24.69 -17.81 -3.61
N SER A 154 -24.65 -18.20 -4.88
CA SER A 154 -25.65 -19.14 -5.44
C SER A 154 -25.18 -19.76 -6.76
N CYS A 155 -25.64 -20.99 -6.96
CA CYS A 155 -25.33 -21.95 -8.01
C CYS A 155 -26.04 -21.68 -9.35
N VAL A 156 -25.37 -22.12 -10.42
CA VAL A 156 -25.87 -22.84 -11.61
C VAL A 156 -27.18 -22.38 -12.29
N ALA A 157 -27.06 -21.93 -13.55
CA ALA A 157 -27.89 -22.39 -14.68
C ALA A 157 -27.23 -22.04 -16.04
N LYS A 158 -27.17 -23.02 -16.96
CA LYS A 158 -26.98 -22.91 -18.43
C LYS A 158 -28.07 -23.81 -19.06
N PRO A 159 -28.33 -23.79 -20.38
CA PRO A 159 -28.59 -22.67 -21.30
C PRO A 159 -29.87 -22.94 -22.13
N LYS A 160 -30.30 -22.01 -23.00
CA LYS A 160 -31.07 -22.33 -24.22
C LYS A 160 -30.52 -21.55 -25.41
N VAL A 161 -30.43 -22.26 -26.53
CA VAL A 161 -29.69 -22.01 -27.77
C VAL A 161 -30.66 -21.54 -28.87
N ALA A 162 -30.11 -20.78 -29.83
CA ALA A 162 -30.62 -20.44 -31.18
C ALA A 162 -31.86 -19.51 -31.22
N GLN A 163 -31.99 -18.54 -32.15
CA GLN A 163 -31.52 -18.42 -33.52
C GLN A 163 -31.21 -16.94 -33.89
N ALA A 164 -30.21 -16.72 -34.73
CA ALA A 164 -30.08 -15.60 -35.72
C ALA A 164 -28.60 -15.48 -36.16
N GLU A 165 -28.10 -16.51 -36.84
CA GLU A 165 -26.98 -16.39 -37.77
C GLU A 165 -27.54 -16.02 -39.14
N VAL A 166 -26.72 -15.44 -40.00
CA VAL A 166 -27.07 -14.72 -41.26
C VAL A 166 -27.45 -13.24 -41.05
N LYS A 167 -26.47 -12.45 -40.60
CA LYS A 167 -26.29 -10.97 -40.81
C LYS A 167 -25.03 -10.38 -40.13
N LYS A 168 -24.13 -11.22 -39.59
CA LYS A 168 -22.95 -10.79 -38.81
C LYS A 168 -21.60 -10.76 -39.57
N GLU A 169 -21.58 -11.04 -40.88
CA GLU A 169 -20.33 -11.09 -41.63
C GLU A 169 -20.01 -9.84 -42.46
N GLU A 170 -21.00 -9.04 -42.85
CA GLU A 170 -20.74 -7.80 -43.61
C GLU A 170 -20.28 -6.65 -42.70
N VAL A 171 -20.87 -6.52 -41.51
CA VAL A 171 -20.49 -5.49 -40.51
C VAL A 171 -19.05 -5.69 -39.98
N LYS A 172 -18.52 -6.92 -39.98
CA LYS A 172 -17.15 -7.21 -39.52
C LYS A 172 -16.07 -6.77 -40.51
N LYS A 173 -16.39 -6.62 -41.81
CA LYS A 173 -15.42 -6.18 -42.83
C LYS A 173 -15.24 -4.66 -42.85
N GLU A 174 -16.31 -3.90 -42.60
CA GLU A 174 -16.24 -2.43 -42.53
C GLU A 174 -15.53 -1.92 -41.27
N VAL A 175 -15.80 -2.53 -40.11
CA VAL A 175 -15.15 -2.16 -38.83
C VAL A 175 -13.64 -2.40 -38.87
N LYS A 176 -13.17 -3.46 -39.54
CA LYS A 176 -11.72 -3.72 -39.74
C LYS A 176 -11.04 -2.70 -40.66
N LYS A 177 -11.77 -2.11 -41.62
CA LYS A 177 -11.23 -1.13 -42.57
C LYS A 177 -11.03 0.24 -41.91
N GLU A 178 -11.96 0.65 -41.02
CA GLU A 178 -11.83 1.87 -40.22
C GLU A 178 -10.76 1.77 -39.11
N GLU A 179 -10.63 0.61 -38.44
CA GLU A 179 -9.59 0.41 -37.43
C GLU A 179 -8.17 0.45 -38.03
N ASN A 180 -7.97 -0.08 -39.23
CA ASN A 180 -6.68 0.00 -39.92
C ASN A 180 -6.34 1.43 -40.34
N LYS A 181 -7.33 2.23 -40.77
CA LYS A 181 -7.11 3.65 -41.12
C LYS A 181 -6.71 4.49 -39.90
N LYS A 182 -7.28 4.19 -38.72
CA LYS A 182 -6.91 4.82 -37.44
C LYS A 182 -5.54 4.36 -36.91
N LYS A 183 -5.13 3.12 -37.16
CA LYS A 183 -3.78 2.64 -36.79
C LYS A 183 -2.68 3.30 -37.63
N VAL A 184 -2.91 3.50 -38.93
CA VAL A 184 -1.93 4.17 -39.83
C VAL A 184 -1.75 5.64 -39.46
N SER A 185 -2.82 6.35 -39.08
CA SER A 185 -2.70 7.76 -38.66
C SER A 185 -1.94 7.92 -37.33
N ILE A 186 -2.15 7.02 -36.37
CA ILE A 186 -1.41 7.02 -35.09
C ILE A 186 0.08 6.69 -35.31
N LEU A 187 0.39 5.78 -36.24
CA LEU A 187 1.77 5.44 -36.58
C LEU A 187 2.52 6.64 -37.18
N ASN A 188 1.90 7.38 -38.10
CA ASN A 188 2.50 8.55 -38.74
C ASN A 188 2.72 9.73 -37.78
N ILE A 189 1.82 9.94 -36.81
CA ILE A 189 2.01 10.93 -35.73
C ILE A 189 3.21 10.55 -34.86
N SER A 190 3.34 9.27 -34.52
CA SER A 190 4.44 8.76 -33.69
C SER A 190 5.78 8.92 -34.38
N ILE A 191 5.86 8.63 -35.68
CA ILE A 191 7.06 8.77 -36.51
C ILE A 191 7.51 10.25 -36.59
N ASN A 192 6.59 11.19 -36.80
CA ASN A 192 6.92 12.63 -36.85
C ASN A 192 7.45 13.19 -35.53
N ILE A 193 6.91 12.72 -34.40
CA ILE A 193 7.41 13.09 -33.08
C ILE A 193 8.84 12.57 -32.86
N ILE A 194 9.13 11.33 -33.29
CA ILE A 194 10.46 10.73 -33.18
C ILE A 194 11.47 11.48 -34.06
N TYR A 195 11.13 11.81 -35.31
CA TYR A 195 12.01 12.61 -36.18
C TYR A 195 12.24 14.03 -35.65
N GLY A 196 11.24 14.66 -35.03
CA GLY A 196 11.38 15.96 -34.37
C GLY A 196 12.33 15.91 -33.16
N LEU A 197 12.25 14.86 -32.35
CA LEU A 197 13.15 14.64 -31.22
C LEU A 197 14.59 14.33 -31.68
N MET A 198 14.76 13.52 -32.74
CA MET A 198 16.08 13.23 -33.30
C MET A 198 16.76 14.49 -33.89
N LYS A 199 16.00 15.37 -34.56
CA LYS A 199 16.53 16.64 -35.10
C LYS A 199 17.00 17.57 -33.97
N LYS A 200 16.26 17.61 -32.85
CA LYS A 200 16.64 18.36 -31.64
C LYS A 200 17.90 17.80 -30.99
N TYR A 201 18.04 16.47 -30.95
CA TYR A 201 19.22 15.79 -30.38
C TYR A 201 20.48 16.00 -31.23
N LYS A 202 20.35 16.08 -32.57
CA LYS A 202 21.47 16.37 -33.48
C LYS A 202 22.00 17.80 -33.32
N ASN A 203 21.12 18.78 -33.09
CA ASN A 203 21.50 20.18 -32.86
C ASN A 203 22.20 20.38 -31.50
N LEU A 204 21.88 19.57 -30.48
CA LEU A 204 22.55 19.60 -29.17
C LEU A 204 24.00 19.05 -29.21
N LYS A 205 24.33 18.21 -30.20
CA LYS A 205 25.67 17.61 -30.32
C LYS A 205 26.68 18.51 -31.05
N ASN A 206 26.21 19.55 -31.74
CA ASN A 206 27.05 20.49 -32.49
C ASN A 206 27.26 21.83 -31.76
N GLY A 207 26.80 21.94 -30.50
CA GLY A 207 27.05 23.10 -29.65
C GLY A 207 28.34 22.92 -28.85
N ASN A 208 29.32 23.78 -29.14
CA ASN A 208 30.63 23.88 -28.52
C ASN A 208 30.63 23.62 -26.99
N GLN A 209 31.65 22.87 -26.56
CA GLN A 209 32.06 22.77 -25.16
C GLN A 209 32.40 24.16 -24.62
N THR A 210 31.45 24.79 -23.93
CA THR A 210 31.76 25.87 -22.99
C THR A 210 31.66 25.29 -21.58
N SER A 211 32.79 25.29 -20.89
CA SER A 211 32.91 24.98 -19.47
C SER A 211 32.14 26.02 -18.65
N LEU A 212 30.84 25.82 -18.52
CA LEU A 212 30.03 26.53 -17.54
C LEU A 212 30.31 25.89 -16.18
N SER A 213 31.09 26.59 -15.37
CA SER A 213 31.14 26.38 -13.92
C SER A 213 29.70 26.46 -13.39
N ILE A 214 29.12 25.29 -13.10
CA ILE A 214 27.79 25.21 -12.54
C ILE A 214 27.89 25.73 -11.10
N GLN A 215 27.70 27.05 -10.92
CA GLN A 215 27.19 27.57 -9.66
C GLN A 215 25.83 26.90 -9.44
N GLN A 216 25.81 25.81 -8.67
CA GLN A 216 24.58 25.12 -8.32
C GLN A 216 23.77 26.03 -7.39
N GLY A 217 22.91 26.86 -7.96
CA GLY A 217 21.84 27.52 -7.21
C GLY A 217 20.94 26.43 -6.59
N VAL A 218 20.84 26.41 -5.26
CA VAL A 218 19.89 25.51 -4.58
C VAL A 218 18.50 26.05 -4.84
N ASP A 219 17.75 25.34 -5.70
CA ASP A 219 16.37 25.66 -6.05
C ASP A 219 15.45 25.48 -4.82
N ALA A 220 15.32 26.53 -4.00
CA ALA A 220 14.71 26.48 -2.66
C ALA A 220 13.18 26.65 -2.67
N TYR A 221 12.54 26.68 -3.84
CA TYR A 221 11.13 27.07 -4.00
C TYR A 221 10.12 26.17 -3.24
N LYS A 222 10.53 24.96 -2.80
CA LYS A 222 9.68 24.06 -1.98
C LYS A 222 10.24 23.67 -0.62
N LYS A 223 11.46 24.10 -0.24
CA LYS A 223 12.13 23.69 1.01
C LYS A 223 11.81 24.56 2.23
N THR A 224 11.11 25.68 2.07
CA THR A 224 10.88 26.65 3.16
C THR A 224 9.94 26.18 4.29
N ARG A 225 9.32 25.00 4.17
CA ARG A 225 8.59 24.37 5.29
C ARG A 225 9.00 22.91 5.47
N VAL A 226 10.24 22.68 5.89
CA VAL A 226 10.54 21.43 6.60
C VAL A 226 9.74 21.45 7.90
N GLN A 227 8.55 20.86 7.88
CA GLN A 227 7.74 20.69 9.07
C GLN A 227 8.47 19.74 10.01
N ARG A 228 9.17 20.30 10.99
CA ARG A 228 9.73 19.51 12.08
C ARG A 228 8.57 18.84 12.80
N ASN A 229 8.55 17.51 12.83
CA ASN A 229 7.62 16.72 13.62
C ASN A 229 7.99 16.82 15.11
N VAL A 230 7.93 18.03 15.66
CA VAL A 230 8.16 18.23 17.10
C VAL A 230 6.91 17.74 17.82
N GLY A 231 7.09 16.72 18.66
CA GLY A 231 6.01 16.21 19.51
C GLY A 231 5.40 17.35 20.34
N ARG A 232 4.08 17.35 20.50
CA ARG A 232 3.38 18.40 21.25
C ARG A 232 3.79 18.38 22.73
N LYS A 233 4.29 19.51 23.26
CA LYS A 233 4.49 19.69 24.70
C LYS A 233 3.14 19.70 25.41
N VAL A 234 3.00 18.88 26.46
CA VAL A 234 1.77 18.79 27.23
C VAL A 234 1.69 19.95 28.21
N THR A 235 0.65 20.76 28.10
CA THR A 235 0.43 21.97 28.93
C THR A 235 -0.40 21.71 30.18
N SER A 236 -0.87 20.48 30.41
CA SER A 236 -1.73 20.16 31.54
C SER A 236 -0.96 20.22 32.87
N THR A 237 -1.59 20.76 33.92
CA THR A 237 -1.07 20.79 35.29
C THR A 237 -1.23 19.47 36.04
N ASN A 238 -2.14 18.58 35.60
CA ASN A 238 -2.45 17.32 36.27
C ASN A 238 -1.23 16.37 36.36
N LEU A 239 -0.82 16.05 37.59
CA LEU A 239 0.34 15.20 37.87
C LEU A 239 0.15 13.77 37.38
N TYR A 240 -1.01 13.15 37.62
CA TYR A 240 -1.32 11.77 37.20
C TYR A 240 -1.23 11.60 35.67
N LEU A 241 -1.72 12.60 34.91
CA LEU A 241 -1.60 12.58 33.46
C LEU A 241 -0.12 12.66 33.03
N LYS A 242 0.70 13.49 33.70
CA LYS A 242 2.14 13.57 33.42
C LYS A 242 2.86 12.25 33.72
N LEU A 243 2.50 11.57 34.81
CA LEU A 243 3.04 10.25 35.16
C LEU A 243 2.67 9.19 34.12
N LEU A 244 1.40 9.14 33.70
CA LEU A 244 0.97 8.26 32.62
C LEU A 244 1.69 8.53 31.30
N ILE A 245 1.94 9.81 30.96
CA ILE A 245 2.73 10.16 29.77
C ILE A 245 4.17 9.68 29.91
N LYS A 246 4.80 9.81 31.09
CA LYS A 246 6.16 9.29 31.33
C LYS A 246 6.19 7.76 31.15
N LEU A 247 5.21 7.05 31.70
CA LEU A 247 5.07 5.60 31.55
C LEU A 247 4.91 5.18 30.09
N TYR A 248 3.96 5.77 29.35
CA TYR A 248 3.75 5.42 27.94
C TYR A 248 4.87 5.90 27.02
N LYS A 249 5.64 6.92 27.42
CA LYS A 249 6.89 7.32 26.74
C LYS A 249 8.01 6.31 26.97
N PHE A 250 8.06 5.67 28.14
CA PHE A 250 8.96 4.56 28.38
C PHE A 250 8.55 3.35 27.55
N LEU A 251 7.28 2.93 27.62
CA LEU A 251 6.76 1.77 26.86
C LEU A 251 6.92 1.96 25.36
N ALA A 252 6.53 3.11 24.79
CA ALA A 252 6.64 3.35 23.35
C ALA A 252 8.09 3.37 22.82
N ARG A 253 9.09 3.55 23.69
CA ARG A 253 10.51 3.47 23.32
C ARG A 253 11.10 2.08 23.49
N ARG A 254 10.64 1.34 24.50
CA ARG A 254 11.19 0.03 24.89
C ARG A 254 10.41 -1.16 24.32
N THR A 255 9.25 -0.91 23.73
CA THR A 255 8.42 -1.94 23.09
C THR A 255 8.17 -1.55 21.64
N ASP A 256 8.12 -2.54 20.74
CA ASP A 256 7.90 -2.32 19.31
C ASP A 256 6.40 -2.17 18.94
N SER A 257 5.54 -1.93 19.94
CA SER A 257 4.11 -1.85 19.73
C SER A 257 3.65 -0.46 19.26
N GLN A 258 3.05 -0.42 18.07
CA GLN A 258 2.41 0.80 17.53
C GLN A 258 1.23 1.29 18.38
N PHE A 259 0.64 0.40 19.19
CA PHE A 259 -0.42 0.75 20.14
C PHE A 259 0.08 1.78 21.15
N ASN A 260 1.24 1.55 21.76
CA ASN A 260 1.82 2.42 22.79
C ASN A 260 2.15 3.81 22.23
N ALA A 261 2.75 3.87 21.03
CA ALA A 261 3.00 5.13 20.34
C ALA A 261 1.69 5.91 20.06
N THR A 262 0.61 5.18 19.72
CA THR A 262 -0.70 5.79 19.47
C THR A 262 -1.37 6.28 20.75
N VAL A 263 -1.29 5.52 21.86
CA VAL A 263 -1.80 5.93 23.17
C VAL A 263 -1.04 7.15 23.68
N LEU A 264 0.30 7.15 23.61
CA LEU A 264 1.14 8.29 23.98
C LEU A 264 0.73 9.57 23.23
N ARG A 265 0.59 9.50 21.91
CA ARG A 265 0.14 10.62 21.08
C ARG A 265 -1.24 11.14 21.49
N ARG A 266 -2.15 10.25 21.90
CA ARG A 266 -3.50 10.63 22.38
C ARG A 266 -3.46 11.20 23.79
N LEU A 267 -2.61 10.71 24.68
CA LEU A 267 -2.40 11.27 26.02
C LEU A 267 -1.85 12.70 25.95
N GLN A 268 -0.95 12.96 25.00
CA GLN A 268 -0.39 14.29 24.75
C GLN A 268 -1.36 15.27 24.06
N SER A 269 -2.52 14.79 23.61
CA SER A 269 -3.50 15.61 22.91
C SER A 269 -4.36 16.46 23.86
N THR A 270 -4.91 17.56 23.35
CA THR A 270 -5.77 18.45 24.13
C THR A 270 -7.08 17.77 24.56
N ARG A 271 -7.75 18.32 25.58
CA ARG A 271 -9.08 17.85 25.99
C ARG A 271 -10.07 17.84 24.82
N THR A 272 -10.03 18.87 23.97
CA THR A 272 -10.88 18.99 22.78
C THR A 272 -10.64 17.89 21.74
N ALA A 273 -9.47 17.27 21.71
CA ALA A 273 -9.12 16.16 20.80
C ALA A 273 -9.34 14.77 21.43
N ARG A 274 -9.56 14.71 22.75
CA ARG A 274 -9.94 13.54 23.54
C ARG A 274 -11.46 13.51 23.72
N TYR A 275 -12.14 13.11 22.65
CA TYR A 275 -13.60 13.09 22.61
C TYR A 275 -14.17 12.05 23.59
N PRO A 276 -15.24 12.38 24.35
CA PRO A 276 -15.92 11.43 25.20
C PRO A 276 -16.63 10.36 24.37
N ILE A 277 -16.81 9.17 24.95
CA ILE A 277 -17.53 8.06 24.31
C ILE A 277 -18.60 7.52 25.25
N SER A 278 -19.77 7.19 24.70
CA SER A 278 -20.88 6.63 25.47
C SER A 278 -20.77 5.12 25.60
N VAL A 279 -21.31 4.54 26.68
CA VAL A 279 -21.42 3.07 26.85
C VAL A 279 -22.13 2.42 25.66
N SER A 280 -23.20 3.02 25.14
CA SER A 280 -23.90 2.53 23.93
C SER A 280 -23.01 2.38 22.70
N ARG A 281 -22.04 3.29 22.52
CA ARG A 281 -21.06 3.18 21.43
C ARG A 281 -20.06 2.07 21.69
N LEU A 282 -19.62 1.87 22.93
CA LEU A 282 -18.75 0.76 23.30
C LEU A 282 -19.39 -0.60 22.98
N VAL A 283 -20.67 -0.76 23.33
CA VAL A 283 -21.46 -1.96 23.04
C VAL A 283 -21.56 -2.21 21.53
N LYS A 284 -21.86 -1.17 20.73
CA LYS A 284 -21.88 -1.29 19.26
C LYS A 284 -20.55 -1.76 18.68
N GLN A 285 -19.43 -1.30 19.24
CA GLN A 285 -18.09 -1.72 18.79
C GLN A 285 -17.83 -3.20 19.09
N ILE A 286 -18.22 -3.70 20.27
CA ILE A 286 -18.10 -5.12 20.61
C ILE A 286 -18.99 -5.99 19.74
N ASN A 287 -20.22 -5.57 19.46
CA ASN A 287 -21.11 -6.34 18.60
C ASN A 287 -20.60 -6.43 17.15
N THR A 288 -19.83 -5.43 16.72
CA THR A 288 -19.19 -5.43 15.40
C THR A 288 -17.87 -6.22 15.40
N ALA A 289 -17.22 -6.34 16.55
CA ALA A 289 -15.97 -7.08 16.68
C ALA A 289 -16.24 -8.59 16.68
N LYS A 290 -15.37 -9.36 16.00
CA LYS A 290 -15.43 -10.83 16.02
C LYS A 290 -15.21 -11.39 17.44
N ASP A 291 -14.35 -10.72 18.20
CA ASP A 291 -13.91 -11.16 19.53
C ASP A 291 -14.49 -10.24 20.61
N LYS A 292 -15.50 -10.74 21.33
CA LYS A 292 -16.22 -10.00 22.38
C LYS A 292 -15.44 -9.88 23.70
N THR A 293 -14.36 -10.64 23.86
CA THR A 293 -13.55 -10.71 25.09
C THR A 293 -12.48 -9.62 25.18
N ARG A 294 -12.22 -8.89 24.08
CA ARG A 294 -11.18 -7.87 24.02
C ARG A 294 -11.47 -6.66 24.91
N THR A 295 -10.40 -6.08 25.45
CA THR A 295 -10.49 -4.87 26.28
C THR A 295 -10.64 -3.62 25.41
N LEU A 296 -11.69 -2.84 25.64
CA LEU A 296 -11.92 -1.58 24.95
C LEU A 296 -11.10 -0.46 25.60
N VAL A 297 -10.27 0.22 24.82
CA VAL A 297 -9.38 1.28 25.34
C VAL A 297 -9.79 2.63 24.80
N VAL A 298 -10.03 3.58 25.70
CA VAL A 298 -10.49 4.93 25.38
C VAL A 298 -9.59 5.96 26.06
N VAL A 299 -8.83 6.71 25.26
CA VAL A 299 -8.05 7.84 25.78
C VAL A 299 -8.95 9.08 25.90
N GLY A 300 -9.82 9.08 26.91
CA GLY A 300 -10.84 10.10 27.14
C GLY A 300 -11.81 9.72 28.25
N THR A 301 -12.95 10.41 28.31
CA THR A 301 -14.01 10.14 29.29
C THR A 301 -15.03 9.15 28.71
N VAL A 302 -15.40 8.15 29.49
CA VAL A 302 -16.54 7.27 29.21
C VAL A 302 -17.77 7.80 29.94
N THR A 303 -18.85 8.04 29.21
CA THR A 303 -20.11 8.58 29.72
C THR A 303 -21.22 7.55 29.63
N ASP A 304 -22.21 7.66 30.50
CA ASP A 304 -23.40 6.82 30.45
C ASP A 304 -24.33 7.21 29.28
N ASP A 305 -25.19 6.29 28.89
CA ASP A 305 -26.29 6.50 27.95
C ASP A 305 -27.54 5.81 28.48
N ALA A 306 -28.46 6.59 29.06
CA ALA A 306 -29.69 6.09 29.69
C ALA A 306 -30.62 5.37 28.71
N ARG A 307 -30.48 5.60 27.40
CA ARG A 307 -31.31 4.96 26.36
C ARG A 307 -30.93 3.50 26.12
N LEU A 308 -29.72 3.10 26.48
CA LEU A 308 -29.34 1.70 26.46
C LEU A 308 -29.96 1.07 27.72
N LEU A 309 -30.80 0.06 27.59
CA LEU A 309 -31.45 -0.59 28.75
C LEU A 309 -30.48 -1.54 29.45
N THR A 310 -30.02 -2.55 28.72
CA THR A 310 -29.14 -3.61 29.23
C THR A 310 -27.70 -3.40 28.75
N VAL A 311 -26.76 -3.34 29.69
CA VAL A 311 -25.32 -3.27 29.38
C VAL A 311 -24.76 -4.70 29.41
N PRO A 312 -24.11 -5.19 28.33
CA PRO A 312 -23.43 -6.49 28.37
C PRO A 312 -22.17 -6.43 29.23
N LYS A 313 -21.54 -7.57 29.49
CA LYS A 313 -20.24 -7.63 30.18
C LYS A 313 -19.15 -6.96 29.34
N LEU A 314 -18.54 -5.90 29.86
CA LEU A 314 -17.54 -5.07 29.16
C LEU A 314 -16.23 -4.97 29.96
N ASN A 315 -15.09 -5.16 29.30
CA ASN A 315 -13.78 -4.78 29.84
C ASN A 315 -13.37 -3.44 29.21
N VAL A 316 -13.32 -2.37 29.99
CA VAL A 316 -13.09 -1.01 29.48
C VAL A 316 -11.95 -0.34 30.24
N CYS A 317 -10.96 0.18 29.51
CA CYS A 317 -9.91 1.06 30.03
C CYS A 317 -10.16 2.50 29.59
N ALA A 318 -10.15 3.45 30.52
CA ALA A 318 -10.31 4.87 30.20
C ALA A 318 -9.55 5.81 31.14
N LEU A 319 -9.46 7.10 30.77
CA LEU A 319 -8.89 8.13 31.65
C LEU A 319 -9.85 8.51 32.77
N ARG A 320 -11.15 8.57 32.45
CA ARG A 320 -12.20 8.89 33.41
C ARG A 320 -13.47 8.14 33.05
N PHE A 321 -14.19 7.67 34.07
CA PHE A 321 -15.55 7.17 33.95
C PHE A 321 -16.49 8.13 34.67
N THR A 322 -17.68 8.38 34.12
CA THR A 322 -18.76 8.95 34.94
C THR A 322 -19.20 7.91 35.97
N GLU A 323 -19.67 8.35 37.13
CA GLU A 323 -20.08 7.45 38.22
C GLU A 323 -21.20 6.50 37.77
N THR A 324 -22.19 7.03 37.05
CA THR A 324 -23.29 6.26 36.46
C THR A 324 -22.77 5.19 35.49
N ALA A 325 -21.84 5.53 34.59
CA ALA A 325 -21.27 4.58 33.65
C ALA A 325 -20.46 3.49 34.37
N ARG A 326 -19.69 3.87 35.39
CA ARG A 326 -18.92 2.92 36.20
C ARG A 326 -19.86 1.93 36.90
N LYS A 327 -20.89 2.43 37.60
CA LYS A 327 -21.88 1.59 38.30
C LYS A 327 -22.54 0.59 37.34
N ARG A 328 -22.96 1.03 36.15
CA ARG A 328 -23.61 0.16 35.16
C ARG A 328 -22.68 -0.90 34.57
N ILE A 329 -21.42 -0.55 34.28
CA ILE A 329 -20.44 -1.52 33.77
C ILE A 329 -20.13 -2.58 34.83
N LEU A 330 -19.96 -2.18 36.09
CA LEU A 330 -19.70 -3.11 37.20
C LEU A 330 -20.92 -3.98 37.50
N ALA A 331 -22.15 -3.41 37.47
CA ALA A 331 -23.39 -4.17 37.65
C ALA A 331 -23.59 -5.24 36.57
N ALA A 332 -23.13 -5.00 35.34
CA ALA A 332 -23.11 -5.99 34.27
C ALA A 332 -21.99 -7.05 34.41
N GLY A 333 -21.23 -7.04 35.51
CA GLY A 333 -20.09 -7.93 35.74
C GLY A 333 -18.86 -7.59 34.89
N GLY A 334 -18.79 -6.38 34.34
CA GLY A 334 -17.66 -5.86 33.58
C GLY A 334 -16.53 -5.33 34.45
N LYS A 335 -15.40 -4.95 33.82
CA LYS A 335 -14.23 -4.37 34.48
C LYS A 335 -13.95 -2.96 33.98
N THR A 336 -13.77 -2.02 34.91
CA THR A 336 -13.29 -0.67 34.62
C THR A 336 -11.82 -0.53 35.02
N LEU A 337 -10.94 -0.44 34.02
CA LEU A 337 -9.49 -0.40 34.18
C LEU A 337 -8.94 1.02 34.02
N THR A 338 -7.84 1.29 34.73
CA THR A 338 -6.99 2.45 34.49
C THR A 338 -5.88 2.12 33.49
N PHE A 339 -5.21 3.16 32.98
CA PHE A 339 -4.15 2.99 31.97
C PHE A 339 -2.86 2.38 32.54
N ASP A 340 -2.57 2.60 33.83
CA ASP A 340 -1.51 1.94 34.59
C ASP A 340 -1.80 0.44 34.77
N GLN A 341 -3.02 0.07 35.19
CA GLN A 341 -3.45 -1.33 35.27
C GLN A 341 -3.40 -2.02 33.90
N LEU A 342 -3.84 -1.34 32.84
CA LEU A 342 -3.76 -1.87 31.47
C LEU A 342 -2.32 -2.11 31.05
N ALA A 343 -1.40 -1.20 31.39
CA ALA A 343 0.02 -1.34 31.07
C ALA A 343 0.67 -2.52 31.81
N GLN A 344 0.25 -2.81 33.04
CA GLN A 344 0.70 -3.99 33.79
C GLN A 344 0.16 -5.29 33.16
N GLN A 345 -1.13 -5.32 32.80
CA GLN A 345 -1.76 -6.52 32.24
C GLN A 345 -1.31 -6.83 30.80
N ASN A 346 -1.23 -5.80 29.95
CA ASN A 346 -0.96 -5.93 28.53
C ASN A 346 0.00 -4.82 28.07
N PRO A 347 1.30 -4.90 28.39
CA PRO A 347 2.29 -3.86 28.09
C PRO A 347 2.46 -3.63 26.57
N THR A 348 2.18 -4.63 25.74
CA THR A 348 2.21 -4.55 24.28
C THR A 348 0.88 -4.10 23.66
N GLY A 349 -0.21 -4.06 24.43
CA GLY A 349 -1.57 -3.74 23.94
C GLY A 349 -2.25 -4.88 23.19
N THR A 350 -1.77 -6.12 23.29
CA THR A 350 -2.41 -7.32 22.74
C THR A 350 -3.83 -7.49 23.30
N GLY A 351 -4.75 -7.98 22.46
CA GLY A 351 -6.14 -8.21 22.88
C GLY A 351 -6.94 -6.92 23.18
N THR A 352 -6.45 -5.75 22.79
CA THR A 352 -7.15 -4.47 23.00
C THR A 352 -7.76 -3.89 21.72
N ILE A 353 -8.84 -3.11 21.88
CA ILE A 353 -9.44 -2.33 20.80
C ILE A 353 -9.35 -0.84 21.17
N LEU A 354 -8.50 -0.11 20.46
CA LEU A 354 -8.28 1.32 20.72
C LEU A 354 -9.33 2.18 20.01
N LEU A 355 -10.29 2.69 20.78
CA LEU A 355 -11.42 3.46 20.28
C LEU A 355 -11.20 4.98 20.37
N ARG A 356 -11.93 5.72 19.54
CA ARG A 356 -11.99 7.19 19.58
C ARG A 356 -13.45 7.63 19.58
N GLY A 357 -13.80 8.56 20.47
CA GLY A 357 -15.12 9.17 20.47
C GLY A 357 -15.38 9.99 19.18
N PRO A 358 -16.66 10.28 18.89
CA PRO A 358 -17.04 11.09 17.74
C PRO A 358 -16.51 12.52 17.87
N LYS A 359 -15.98 13.07 16.76
CA LYS A 359 -15.57 14.47 16.64
C LYS A 359 -16.79 15.35 16.34
N VAL A 360 -17.82 15.33 17.21
CA VAL A 360 -19.03 16.14 17.04
C VAL A 360 -19.10 17.13 18.19
N ARG A 361 -19.18 18.42 17.85
CA ARG A 361 -19.34 19.53 18.80
C ARG A 361 -20.00 20.70 18.10
N GLU A 362 -20.67 21.56 18.86
CA GLU A 362 -21.41 22.70 18.31
C GLU A 362 -20.52 23.64 17.49
N ALA A 363 -19.31 23.94 17.99
CA ALA A 363 -18.34 24.76 17.27
C ALA A 363 -18.00 24.26 15.85
N LEU A 364 -18.05 22.94 15.59
CA LEU A 364 -17.77 22.41 14.25
C LEU A 364 -18.93 22.66 13.27
N LYS A 365 -20.15 22.85 13.75
CA LYS A 365 -21.30 23.15 12.89
C LYS A 365 -21.21 24.55 12.28
N HIS A 366 -20.50 25.46 12.94
CA HIS A 366 -20.27 26.82 12.45
C HIS A 366 -19.08 26.94 11.48
N PHE A 367 -18.25 25.90 11.39
CA PHE A 367 -17.12 25.88 10.47
C PHE A 367 -17.54 25.41 9.08
N GLY A 368 -16.91 25.94 8.04
CA GLY A 368 -17.19 25.60 6.65
C GLY A 368 -17.31 26.86 5.79
N ARG A 369 -17.93 26.70 4.62
CA ARG A 369 -18.31 27.85 3.77
C ARG A 369 -19.26 28.75 4.56
N ALA A 370 -19.25 30.06 4.31
CA ALA A 370 -20.14 30.97 5.03
C ALA A 370 -21.61 30.56 4.84
N ALA A 371 -22.44 30.77 5.87
CA ALA A 371 -23.80 30.23 5.94
C ALA A 371 -24.74 30.76 4.83
N GLY A 372 -24.45 31.94 4.27
CA GLY A 372 -25.25 32.54 3.19
C GLY A 372 -24.90 32.08 1.78
N LEU A 373 -23.88 31.25 1.58
CA LEU A 373 -23.55 30.75 0.24
C LEU A 373 -24.45 29.57 -0.16
N PRO A 374 -24.86 29.47 -1.44
CA PRO A 374 -25.59 28.32 -1.94
C PRO A 374 -24.79 27.03 -1.69
N GLY A 375 -25.49 25.99 -1.23
CA GLY A 375 -24.89 24.70 -0.86
C GLY A 375 -24.12 24.69 0.47
N SER A 376 -24.15 25.78 1.24
CA SER A 376 -23.60 25.80 2.61
C SER A 376 -24.62 25.30 3.63
N HIS A 377 -24.18 24.41 4.51
CA HIS A 377 -24.95 23.95 5.68
C HIS A 377 -24.30 24.38 7.00
N ALA A 378 -23.41 25.37 6.95
CA ALA A 378 -22.81 25.92 8.17
C ALA A 378 -23.88 26.63 9.00
N LYS A 379 -23.96 26.30 10.29
CA LYS A 379 -24.89 26.95 11.22
C LYS A 379 -24.45 28.42 11.40
N PRO A 380 -25.34 29.41 11.24
CA PRO A 380 -25.00 30.81 11.54
C PRO A 380 -24.85 31.02 13.05
N TYR A 381 -23.99 31.97 13.42
CA TYR A 381 -23.91 32.45 14.81
C TYR A 381 -25.11 33.36 15.09
N VAL A 382 -25.96 32.95 16.03
CA VAL A 382 -27.14 33.70 16.46
C VAL A 382 -27.20 33.66 17.97
N SER A 383 -27.53 34.80 18.60
CA SER A 383 -27.64 34.89 20.06
C SER A 383 -28.86 34.12 20.59
N HIS A 384 -30.00 34.20 19.90
CA HIS A 384 -31.23 33.50 20.25
C HIS A 384 -31.81 32.71 19.08
N THR A 385 -32.31 31.50 19.38
CA THR A 385 -32.91 30.60 18.39
C THR A 385 -34.18 31.19 17.76
N ALA A 386 -34.95 32.01 18.49
CA ALA A 386 -36.14 32.70 17.96
C ALA A 386 -35.80 33.77 16.91
N ARG A 387 -34.60 34.35 16.96
CA ARG A 387 -34.05 35.25 15.93
C ARG A 387 -33.38 34.48 14.78
N ARG A 388 -33.50 33.15 14.73
CA ARG A 388 -33.36 32.42 13.47
C ARG A 388 -34.56 32.79 12.63
N GLY A 389 -34.51 33.98 12.04
CA GLY A 389 -35.49 34.39 11.06
C GLY A 389 -35.67 33.24 10.08
N LYS A 390 -36.92 32.81 9.93
CA LYS A 390 -37.48 32.62 8.59
C LYS A 390 -36.85 33.71 7.72
N GLY A 391 -36.26 33.35 6.59
CA GLY A 391 -35.53 34.28 5.72
C GLY A 391 -36.27 35.61 5.57
N ALA A 392 -35.91 36.58 6.41
CA ALA A 392 -36.38 37.94 6.33
C ALA A 392 -35.27 38.65 5.56
N ARG A 393 -35.30 38.44 4.25
CA ARG A 393 -34.64 39.24 3.24
C ARG A 393 -35.65 39.47 2.15
#